data_AF-A0A7Y3K1B2-F1
#
_entry.id   AF-A0A7Y3K1B2-F1
#
_cell.length_a   1.000
_cell.length_b   1.000
_cell.length_c   1.000
_cell.angle_alpha   90.00
_cell.angle_beta   90.00
_cell.angle_gamma   90.00
#
_symmetry.space_group_name_H-M   'P 1'
#
loop_
_entity.id
_entity.type
_entity.pdbx_description
1 polymer ?
#
loop_
_entity_poly.entity_id
_entity_poly.type
_entity_poly.pdbx_seq_one_letter_code
_entity_poly.pdbx_strand_id
1 'polypeptide(L)'
;MSLEQKSSAPDAWSVANQPARREFLARVRKALGRTGESVERPVSRPQRNEAVIRQVAADDPARSARWMAQAAQNGAKVAAANLADLPTIIEGFLAGHKTDRVMLDFAGPMPSGVTELLQRRGAQVEMWTRPDCGKVVFDCDVAITDCRYGLADTGALLVWSDASFGRSATLTIPLHIVVLPAKQIVADMVDGVDRMLADTPGGIPSNIVIINGPSKTADIEMNLVTGVHGPKYLCVAVVN
;
A
#
# COMPACT_ATOMS: atom_id res chain seq x y z
N MET A 1 4.76 -27.34 33.84
CA MET A 1 3.68 -26.50 33.27
C MET A 1 3.97 -26.39 31.78
N SER A 2 3.21 -27.16 31.00
CA SER A 2 3.45 -27.40 29.57
C SER A 2 3.19 -26.12 28.77
N LEU A 3 4.20 -25.65 28.03
CA LEU A 3 4.02 -24.63 27.01
C LEU A 3 3.34 -25.28 25.82
N GLU A 4 2.05 -25.02 25.65
CA GLU A 4 1.27 -25.44 24.50
C GLU A 4 1.97 -24.98 23.21
N GLN A 5 2.38 -25.96 22.39
CA GLN A 5 2.75 -25.75 21.01
C GLN A 5 1.53 -25.18 20.29
N LYS A 6 1.59 -23.89 19.95
CA LYS A 6 0.63 -23.29 19.02
C LYS A 6 0.71 -24.05 17.70
N SER A 7 -0.36 -24.79 17.42
CA SER A 7 -0.69 -25.41 16.14
C SER A 7 -0.30 -24.47 14.99
N SER A 8 0.57 -24.96 14.11
CA SER A 8 0.97 -24.26 12.90
C SER A 8 -0.26 -24.04 12.02
N ALA A 9 -0.68 -22.79 11.85
CA ALA A 9 -1.67 -22.44 10.84
C ALA A 9 -1.21 -22.99 9.47
N PRO A 10 -2.12 -23.60 8.68
CA PRO A 10 -1.76 -24.14 7.37
C PRO A 10 -1.15 -23.04 6.50
N ASP A 11 -0.02 -23.36 5.86
CA ASP A 11 0.72 -22.45 4.98
C ASP A 11 -0.24 -21.93 3.90
N ALA A 12 -0.54 -20.63 3.93
CA ALA A 12 -1.52 -20.00 3.05
C ALA A 12 -1.12 -20.09 1.55
N TRP A 13 0.11 -20.50 1.27
CA TRP A 13 0.62 -20.82 -0.08
C TRP A 13 0.10 -22.12 -0.69
N SER A 14 -0.65 -22.94 0.06
CA SER A 14 -0.91 -24.33 -0.32
C SER A 14 -2.19 -24.58 -1.13
N VAL A 15 -3.11 -23.64 -1.31
CA VAL A 15 -4.53 -24.04 -1.53
C VAL A 15 -5.03 -24.04 -3.00
N ALA A 16 -4.26 -23.68 -4.03
CA ALA A 16 -4.77 -23.77 -5.40
C ALA A 16 -3.75 -24.36 -6.41
N ASN A 17 -4.12 -25.50 -7.02
CA ASN A 17 -3.41 -26.18 -8.13
C ASN A 17 -2.13 -26.98 -7.82
N GLN A 18 -2.14 -27.82 -6.78
CA GLN A 18 -0.97 -28.64 -6.43
C GLN A 18 -0.57 -29.73 -7.47
N PRO A 19 -1.48 -30.51 -8.09
CA PRO A 19 -1.05 -31.66 -8.91
C PRO A 19 -0.43 -31.25 -10.25
N ALA A 20 -1.12 -30.44 -11.04
CA ALA A 20 -0.67 -30.01 -12.37
C ALA A 20 0.62 -29.17 -12.31
N ARG A 21 0.73 -28.30 -11.30
CA ARG A 21 1.97 -27.53 -11.07
C ARG A 21 3.13 -28.43 -10.71
N ARG A 22 2.94 -29.44 -9.84
CA ARG A 22 3.99 -30.40 -9.47
C ARG A 22 4.45 -31.19 -10.68
N GLU A 23 3.53 -31.68 -11.51
CA GLU A 23 3.84 -32.43 -12.73
C GLU A 23 4.62 -31.58 -13.74
N PHE A 24 4.16 -30.34 -14.00
CA PHE A 24 4.85 -29.40 -14.87
C PHE A 24 6.29 -29.12 -14.38
N LEU A 25 6.45 -28.80 -13.10
CA LEU A 25 7.77 -28.51 -12.52
C LEU A 25 8.68 -29.76 -12.51
N ALA A 26 8.12 -30.96 -12.33
CA ALA A 26 8.88 -32.20 -12.41
C ALA A 26 9.43 -32.44 -13.84
N ARG A 27 8.63 -32.19 -14.88
CA ARG A 27 9.10 -32.25 -16.27
C ARG A 27 10.23 -31.28 -16.56
N VAL A 28 10.12 -30.03 -16.09
CA VAL A 28 11.17 -29.01 -16.25
C VAL A 28 12.47 -29.44 -15.55
N ARG A 29 12.38 -29.97 -14.32
CA ARG A 29 13.56 -30.48 -13.58
C ARG A 29 14.25 -31.62 -14.33
N LYS A 30 13.47 -32.58 -14.84
CA LYS A 30 13.98 -33.71 -15.63
C LYS A 30 14.70 -33.22 -16.89
N ALA A 31 14.11 -32.28 -17.62
CA ALA A 31 14.72 -31.71 -18.83
C ALA A 31 16.04 -30.97 -18.54
N LEU A 32 16.15 -30.33 -17.37
CA LEU A 32 17.36 -29.62 -16.93
C LEU A 32 18.40 -30.54 -16.27
N GLY A 33 18.19 -31.86 -16.23
CA GLY A 33 19.11 -32.81 -15.58
C GLY A 33 19.24 -32.61 -14.06
N ARG A 34 18.28 -31.93 -13.43
CA ARG A 34 18.30 -31.68 -11.98
C ARG A 34 17.90 -32.95 -11.23
N THR A 35 18.87 -33.63 -10.64
CA THR A 35 18.71 -34.90 -9.91
C THR A 35 18.57 -34.72 -8.39
N GLY A 36 18.82 -33.53 -7.86
CA GLY A 36 18.71 -33.26 -6.42
C GLY A 36 17.27 -33.09 -5.96
N GLU A 37 16.97 -33.60 -4.75
CA GLU A 37 15.77 -33.21 -4.03
C GLU A 37 15.78 -31.70 -3.77
N SER A 38 14.60 -31.08 -3.74
CA SER A 38 14.54 -29.70 -3.24
C SER A 38 14.96 -29.72 -1.79
N VAL A 39 15.96 -28.90 -1.45
CA VAL A 39 16.32 -28.65 -0.05
C VAL A 39 15.02 -28.33 0.69
N GLU A 40 14.72 -29.08 1.76
CA GLU A 40 13.56 -28.78 2.58
C GLU A 40 13.64 -27.33 3.02
N ARG A 41 12.56 -26.58 2.80
CA ARG A 41 12.49 -25.19 3.25
C ARG A 41 12.71 -25.20 4.77
N PRO A 42 13.66 -24.42 5.31
CA PRO A 42 13.81 -24.29 6.75
C PRO A 42 12.46 -24.00 7.39
N VAL A 43 12.10 -24.80 8.40
CA VAL A 43 10.78 -24.73 9.06
C VAL A 43 10.65 -23.44 9.87
N SER A 44 11.78 -22.91 10.36
CA SER A 44 11.83 -21.69 11.16
C SER A 44 12.51 -20.55 10.40
N ARG A 45 11.97 -19.33 10.60
CA ARG A 45 12.66 -18.10 10.21
C ARG A 45 13.88 -17.93 11.14
N PRO A 46 15.03 -17.46 10.62
CA PRO A 46 16.15 -17.08 11.48
C PRO A 46 15.69 -16.07 12.53
N GLN A 47 16.10 -16.26 13.79
CA GLN A 47 15.81 -15.28 14.84
C GLN A 47 16.56 -13.98 14.54
N ARG A 48 15.82 -12.86 14.58
CA ARG A 48 16.36 -11.53 14.37
C ARG A 48 16.62 -10.88 15.72
N ASN A 49 17.75 -10.21 15.85
CA ASN A 49 17.95 -9.31 16.98
C ASN A 49 17.28 -7.96 16.64
N GLU A 50 16.01 -7.83 17.02
CA GLU A 50 15.19 -6.66 16.71
C GLU A 50 15.82 -5.35 17.22
N ALA A 51 16.51 -5.37 18.36
CA ALA A 51 17.19 -4.21 18.93
C ALA A 51 18.37 -3.70 18.09
N VAL A 52 18.95 -4.54 17.22
CA VAL A 52 20.08 -4.19 16.34
C VAL A 52 19.60 -3.72 14.97
N ILE A 53 18.45 -4.24 14.50
CA ILE A 53 18.00 -4.08 13.12
C ILE A 53 16.98 -2.93 12.99
N ARG A 54 16.15 -2.71 14.01
CA ARG A 54 15.06 -1.73 13.92
C ARG A 54 15.57 -0.29 14.09
N GLN A 55 15.23 0.56 13.12
CA GLN A 55 15.41 2.01 13.23
C GLN A 55 14.28 2.67 14.04
N VAL A 56 13.10 2.03 14.09
CA VAL A 56 11.92 2.49 14.83
C VAL A 56 11.42 1.35 15.69
N ALA A 57 11.22 1.60 16.98
CA ALA A 57 10.65 0.60 17.90
C ALA A 57 9.15 0.38 17.59
N ALA A 58 8.68 -0.86 17.78
CA ALA A 58 7.29 -1.25 17.51
C ALA A 58 6.26 -0.43 18.33
N ASP A 59 6.67 0.08 19.50
CA ASP A 59 5.88 0.87 20.45
C ASP A 59 6.22 2.37 20.44
N ASP A 60 7.02 2.85 19.49
CA ASP A 60 7.42 4.26 19.43
C ASP A 60 6.18 5.18 19.32
N PRO A 61 5.93 6.07 20.29
CA PRO A 61 4.77 6.96 20.27
C PRO A 61 4.87 8.04 19.18
N ALA A 62 6.06 8.28 18.63
CA ALA A 62 6.31 9.28 17.59
C ALA A 62 6.19 8.72 16.17
N ARG A 63 5.65 7.51 15.96
CA ARG A 63 5.52 6.88 14.63
C ARG A 63 4.89 7.79 13.58
N SER A 64 3.78 8.47 13.91
CA SER A 64 3.13 9.39 12.97
C SER A 64 4.03 10.55 12.58
N ALA A 65 4.73 11.16 13.54
CA ALA A 65 5.64 12.27 13.28
C ALA A 65 6.85 11.82 12.44
N ARG A 66 7.42 10.64 12.74
CA ARG A 66 8.51 10.04 11.94
C ARG A 66 8.06 9.76 10.51
N TRP A 67 6.90 9.12 10.35
CA TRP A 67 6.34 8.81 9.05
C TRP A 67 6.16 10.09 8.22
N MET A 68 5.57 11.15 8.80
CA MET A 68 5.39 12.43 8.11
C MET A 68 6.72 13.05 7.70
N ALA A 69 7.74 13.02 8.56
CA ALA A 69 9.06 13.55 8.26
C ALA A 69 9.74 12.79 7.10
N GLN A 70 9.64 11.45 7.08
CA GLN A 70 10.21 10.63 6.02
C GLN A 70 9.44 10.79 4.70
N ALA A 71 8.11 10.78 4.75
CA ALA A 71 7.27 10.99 3.57
C ALA A 71 7.52 12.36 2.91
N ALA A 72 7.71 13.40 3.72
CA ALA A 72 8.10 14.73 3.23
C ALA A 72 9.48 14.72 2.54
N GLN A 73 10.48 14.03 3.12
CA GLN A 73 11.80 13.87 2.50
C GLN A 73 11.73 13.11 1.16
N ASN A 74 10.81 12.16 1.03
CA ASN A 74 10.56 11.45 -0.22
C ASN A 74 9.84 12.31 -1.29
N GLY A 75 9.34 13.48 -0.90
CA GLY A 75 8.69 14.46 -1.77
C GLY A 75 7.16 14.41 -1.75
N ALA A 76 6.55 13.73 -0.77
CA ALA A 76 5.11 13.81 -0.55
C ALA A 76 4.74 15.11 0.19
N LYS A 77 3.58 15.69 -0.13
CA LYS A 77 2.99 16.78 0.67
C LYS A 77 2.19 16.15 1.82
N VAL A 78 2.57 16.42 3.05
CA VAL A 78 1.92 15.81 4.23
C VAL A 78 1.23 16.84 5.11
N ALA A 79 0.09 16.48 5.70
CA ALA A 79 -0.60 17.29 6.69
C ALA A 79 -1.15 16.40 7.81
N ALA A 80 -1.06 16.87 9.05
CA ALA A 80 -1.78 16.27 10.16
C ALA A 80 -3.23 16.76 10.14
N ALA A 81 -4.16 15.86 10.43
CA ALA A 81 -5.59 16.10 10.37
C ALA A 81 -6.27 15.46 11.59
N ASN A 82 -7.43 15.99 11.96
CA ASN A 82 -8.49 15.20 12.57
C ASN A 82 -9.59 14.99 11.51
N LEU A 83 -10.60 14.16 11.82
CA LEU A 83 -11.68 13.87 10.87
C LEU A 83 -12.48 15.11 10.43
N ALA A 84 -12.60 16.13 11.30
CA ALA A 84 -13.36 17.34 11.00
C ALA A 84 -12.60 18.27 10.02
N ASP A 85 -11.28 18.30 10.10
CA ASP A 85 -10.41 19.15 9.27
C ASP A 85 -10.11 18.54 7.90
N LEU A 86 -10.43 17.26 7.71
CA LEU A 86 -10.04 16.51 6.51
C LEU A 86 -10.55 17.14 5.20
N PRO A 87 -11.79 17.63 5.07
CA PRO A 87 -12.24 18.31 3.85
C PRO A 87 -11.40 19.57 3.54
N THR A 88 -11.07 20.38 4.55
CA THR A 88 -10.25 21.58 4.39
C THR A 88 -8.83 21.23 3.93
N ILE A 89 -8.25 20.17 4.50
CA ILE A 89 -6.91 19.70 4.12
C ILE A 89 -6.90 19.16 2.69
N ILE A 90 -7.89 18.36 2.31
CA ILE A 90 -8.04 17.84 0.94
C ILE A 90 -8.21 19.02 -0.02
N GLU A 91 -9.02 20.03 0.31
CA GLU A 91 -9.15 21.23 -0.51
C GLU A 91 -7.81 21.94 -0.74
N GLY A 92 -6.98 22.05 0.31
CA GLY A 92 -5.61 22.58 0.21
C GLY A 92 -4.64 21.71 -0.60
N PHE A 93 -4.91 20.41 -0.75
CA PHE A 93 -4.17 19.53 -1.65
C PHE A 93 -4.66 19.63 -3.10
N LEU A 94 -5.95 19.89 -3.31
CA LEU A 94 -6.54 20.10 -4.62
C LEU A 94 -6.18 21.48 -5.22
N ALA A 95 -5.82 22.45 -4.39
CA ALA A 95 -5.46 23.80 -4.82
C ALA A 95 -4.30 23.79 -5.85
N GLY A 96 -4.53 24.41 -7.01
CA GLY A 96 -3.55 24.48 -8.10
C GLY A 96 -3.50 23.25 -9.01
N HIS A 97 -4.36 22.25 -8.78
CA HIS A 97 -4.48 21.06 -9.62
C HIS A 97 -5.81 21.05 -10.38
N LYS A 98 -5.82 20.36 -11.52
CA LYS A 98 -7.05 20.04 -12.26
C LYS A 98 -7.86 19.03 -11.45
N THR A 99 -9.18 19.22 -11.35
CA THR A 99 -10.07 18.41 -10.50
C THR A 99 -11.39 18.11 -11.19
N ASP A 100 -11.40 17.94 -12.51
CA ASP A 100 -12.64 17.78 -13.27
C ASP A 100 -13.24 16.40 -13.01
N ARG A 101 -12.38 15.37 -12.94
CA ARG A 101 -12.79 14.01 -12.60
C ARG A 101 -11.94 13.45 -11.47
N VAL A 102 -12.61 12.99 -10.41
CA VAL A 102 -11.98 12.48 -9.18
C VAL A 102 -12.43 11.05 -8.94
N MET A 103 -11.46 10.15 -8.82
CA MET A 103 -11.68 8.76 -8.42
C MET A 103 -11.59 8.63 -6.91
N LEU A 104 -12.57 7.97 -6.31
CA LEU A 104 -12.59 7.60 -4.91
C LEU A 104 -12.44 6.08 -4.76
N ASP A 105 -11.43 5.63 -4.01
CA ASP A 105 -11.17 4.21 -3.77
C ASP A 105 -10.87 3.96 -2.28
N PHE A 106 -11.90 3.55 -1.54
CA PHE A 106 -11.84 3.33 -0.10
C PHE A 106 -12.35 1.92 0.21
N ALA A 107 -11.54 1.13 0.91
CA ALA A 107 -11.97 -0.12 1.49
C ALA A 107 -12.75 0.10 2.80
N GLY A 108 -12.38 1.15 3.53
CA GLY A 108 -13.07 1.61 4.73
C GLY A 108 -14.24 2.55 4.45
N PRO A 109 -14.90 3.06 5.50
CA PRO A 109 -15.94 4.07 5.35
C PRO A 109 -15.36 5.35 4.72
N MET A 110 -16.10 5.94 3.78
CA MET A 110 -15.79 7.25 3.21
C MET A 110 -15.78 8.31 4.32
N PRO A 111 -14.71 9.11 4.47
CA PRO A 111 -14.71 10.21 5.43
C PRO A 111 -15.79 11.25 5.09
N SER A 112 -16.51 11.72 6.10
CA SER A 112 -17.59 12.69 5.92
C SER A 112 -17.06 14.02 5.38
N GLY A 113 -17.84 14.69 4.52
CA GLY A 113 -17.49 16.02 3.98
C GLY A 113 -16.64 15.98 2.71
N VAL A 114 -16.03 14.85 2.36
CA VAL A 114 -15.20 14.71 1.15
C VAL A 114 -16.07 14.77 -0.11
N THR A 115 -17.17 14.01 -0.15
CA THR A 115 -18.09 14.01 -1.29
C THR A 115 -18.73 15.38 -1.48
N GLU A 116 -19.16 16.03 -0.39
CA GLU A 116 -19.75 17.37 -0.41
C GLU A 116 -18.74 18.42 -0.88
N LEU A 117 -17.47 18.31 -0.47
CA LEU A 117 -16.39 19.16 -0.97
C LEU A 117 -16.25 19.02 -2.48
N LEU A 118 -16.18 17.80 -3.00
CA LEU A 118 -16.01 17.53 -4.43
C LEU A 118 -17.21 18.04 -5.24
N GLN A 119 -18.43 17.85 -4.73
CA GLN A 119 -19.65 18.40 -5.33
C GLN A 119 -19.64 19.93 -5.39
N ARG A 120 -19.23 20.61 -4.32
CA ARG A 120 -19.10 22.09 -4.31
C ARG A 120 -18.08 22.60 -5.33
N ARG A 121 -17.04 21.81 -5.61
CA ARG A 121 -16.05 22.12 -6.65
C ARG A 121 -16.55 21.80 -8.07
N GLY A 122 -17.72 21.17 -8.21
CA GLY A 122 -18.25 20.74 -9.49
C GLY A 122 -17.51 19.55 -10.11
N ALA A 123 -16.78 18.79 -9.32
CA ALA A 123 -16.04 17.62 -9.81
C ALA A 123 -16.98 16.46 -10.15
N GLN A 124 -16.73 15.78 -11.27
CA GLN A 124 -17.32 14.48 -11.55
C GLN A 124 -16.67 13.43 -10.65
N VAL A 125 -17.45 12.86 -9.73
CA VAL A 125 -16.97 11.84 -8.80
C VAL A 125 -17.22 10.45 -9.39
N GLU A 126 -16.15 9.68 -9.54
CA GLU A 126 -16.18 8.27 -9.89
C GLU A 126 -15.82 7.45 -8.65
N MET A 127 -16.62 6.43 -8.36
CA MET A 127 -16.29 5.48 -7.30
C MET A 127 -15.62 4.26 -7.92
N TRP A 128 -14.55 3.78 -7.30
CA TRP A 128 -13.96 2.54 -7.73
C TRP A 128 -14.95 1.39 -7.56
N THR A 129 -15.05 0.53 -8.57
CA THR A 129 -15.88 -0.68 -8.56
C THR A 129 -15.08 -1.86 -9.10
N ARG A 130 -15.56 -3.08 -8.80
CA ARG A 130 -15.00 -4.34 -9.31
C ARG A 130 -15.89 -4.85 -10.46
N PRO A 131 -15.33 -5.30 -11.61
CA PRO A 131 -13.90 -5.33 -11.96
C PRO A 131 -13.31 -3.91 -12.13
N ASP A 132 -11.99 -3.79 -11.97
CA ASP A 132 -11.26 -2.51 -12.00
C ASP A 132 -11.73 -1.64 -13.16
N CYS A 133 -11.94 -0.34 -12.91
CA CYS A 133 -12.86 0.57 -13.64
C CYS A 133 -12.52 0.83 -15.12
N GLY A 134 -11.63 0.04 -15.71
CA GLY A 134 -11.29 0.05 -17.12
C GLY A 134 -10.61 1.36 -17.49
N LYS A 135 -11.10 1.99 -18.55
CA LYS A 135 -10.46 3.19 -19.11
C LYS A 135 -10.69 4.46 -18.28
N VAL A 136 -11.75 4.51 -17.47
CA VAL A 136 -12.14 5.75 -16.75
C VAL A 136 -11.03 6.24 -15.81
N VAL A 137 -10.23 5.32 -15.26
CA VAL A 137 -9.12 5.63 -14.36
C VAL A 137 -8.03 6.49 -15.03
N PHE A 138 -7.88 6.38 -16.35
CA PHE A 138 -6.91 7.18 -17.12
C PHE A 138 -7.42 8.58 -17.47
N ASP A 139 -8.73 8.81 -17.35
CA ASP A 139 -9.36 10.12 -17.55
C ASP A 139 -9.49 10.91 -16.23
N CYS A 140 -9.15 10.29 -15.09
CA CYS A 140 -9.23 10.92 -13.77
C CYS A 140 -8.01 11.80 -13.52
N ASP A 141 -8.23 12.99 -12.95
CA ASP A 141 -7.17 13.93 -12.60
C ASP A 141 -6.63 13.66 -11.18
N VAL A 142 -7.51 13.20 -10.29
CA VAL A 142 -7.22 12.98 -8.86
C VAL A 142 -7.75 11.63 -8.39
N ALA A 143 -6.93 10.91 -7.63
CA ALA A 143 -7.34 9.74 -6.87
C ALA A 143 -7.34 10.13 -5.39
N ILE A 144 -8.44 9.91 -4.69
CA ILE A 144 -8.49 9.99 -3.23
C ILE A 144 -8.74 8.58 -2.70
N THR A 145 -7.80 8.07 -1.92
CA THR A 145 -7.85 6.70 -1.44
C THR A 145 -7.60 6.61 0.06
N ASP A 146 -8.04 5.51 0.68
CA ASP A 146 -7.39 5.06 1.91
C ASP A 146 -6.06 4.34 1.62
N CYS A 147 -5.41 3.88 2.67
CA CYS A 147 -4.29 2.96 2.57
C CYS A 147 -4.37 1.93 3.70
N ARG A 148 -3.60 0.86 3.60
CA ARG A 148 -3.66 -0.22 4.58
C ARG A 148 -2.76 0.09 5.77
N TYR A 149 -1.51 0.45 5.51
CA TYR A 149 -0.54 0.82 6.54
C TYR A 149 0.44 1.89 6.05
N GLY A 150 1.01 2.66 6.99
CA GLY A 150 2.19 3.51 6.77
C GLY A 150 3.40 2.94 7.51
N LEU A 151 4.60 3.02 6.92
CA LEU A 151 5.84 2.51 7.51
C LEU A 151 6.68 3.67 8.06
N ALA A 152 6.77 3.80 9.38
CA ALA A 152 7.35 4.98 10.04
C ALA A 152 8.84 5.18 9.74
N ASP A 153 9.59 4.10 9.54
CA ASP A 153 11.02 4.11 9.23
C ASP A 153 11.36 4.76 7.88
N THR A 154 10.49 4.57 6.88
CA THR A 154 10.73 4.91 5.48
C THR A 154 9.80 6.01 4.97
N GLY A 155 8.68 6.26 5.65
CA GLY A 155 7.63 7.15 5.16
C GLY A 155 6.81 6.55 4.01
N ALA A 156 6.95 5.25 3.77
CA ALA A 156 6.24 4.56 2.71
C ALA A 156 4.78 4.27 3.11
N LEU A 157 3.92 4.14 2.11
CA LEU A 157 2.57 3.59 2.24
C LEU A 157 2.59 2.15 1.75
N LEU A 158 1.85 1.29 2.44
CA LEU A 158 1.57 -0.08 2.05
C LEU A 158 0.10 -0.15 1.63
N VAL A 159 -0.13 -0.57 0.39
CA VAL A 159 -1.46 -0.83 -0.16
C VAL A 159 -1.49 -2.21 -0.80
N TRP A 160 -2.65 -2.85 -0.81
CA TRP A 160 -2.85 -4.09 -1.55
C TRP A 160 -4.26 -4.14 -2.08
N SER A 161 -4.41 -4.83 -3.21
CA SER A 161 -5.71 -4.95 -3.86
C SER A 161 -6.45 -6.19 -3.41
N ASP A 162 -7.73 -5.99 -3.16
CA ASP A 162 -8.69 -7.03 -2.81
C ASP A 162 -10.05 -6.72 -3.47
N ALA A 163 -11.14 -7.31 -2.98
CA ALA A 163 -12.47 -7.07 -3.55
C ALA A 163 -12.98 -5.63 -3.33
N SER A 164 -12.40 -4.89 -2.38
CA SER A 164 -12.81 -3.55 -1.93
C SER A 164 -11.82 -2.44 -2.28
N PHE A 165 -10.66 -2.76 -2.89
CA PHE A 165 -9.66 -1.76 -3.23
C PHE A 165 -8.94 -2.11 -4.53
N GLY A 166 -8.88 -1.14 -5.45
CA GLY A 166 -8.33 -1.29 -6.78
C GLY A 166 -6.81 -1.33 -6.84
N ARG A 167 -6.28 -1.49 -8.05
CA ARG A 167 -4.84 -1.31 -8.34
C ARG A 167 -4.59 0.07 -8.93
N SER A 168 -5.43 0.40 -9.91
CA SER A 168 -5.16 1.47 -10.86
C SER A 168 -5.19 2.86 -10.24
N ALA A 169 -6.09 3.12 -9.27
CA ALA A 169 -6.23 4.45 -8.66
C ALA A 169 -4.94 4.97 -8.04
N THR A 170 -4.16 4.09 -7.39
CA THR A 170 -2.88 4.43 -6.76
C THR A 170 -1.70 4.51 -7.74
N LEU A 171 -1.89 4.04 -8.98
CA LEU A 171 -0.79 3.83 -9.94
C LEU A 171 -0.86 4.73 -11.16
N THR A 172 -2.04 5.16 -11.61
CA THR A 172 -2.17 5.82 -12.93
C THR A 172 -2.59 7.28 -12.85
N ILE A 173 -3.21 7.70 -11.75
CA ILE A 173 -3.83 9.03 -11.65
C ILE A 173 -2.79 10.08 -11.22
N PRO A 174 -2.69 11.25 -11.90
CA PRO A 174 -1.59 12.20 -11.68
C PRO A 174 -1.44 12.76 -10.26
N LEU A 175 -2.56 13.05 -9.58
CA LEU A 175 -2.56 13.46 -8.17
C LEU A 175 -3.15 12.34 -7.32
N HIS A 176 -2.35 11.76 -6.43
CA HIS A 176 -2.80 10.78 -5.45
C HIS A 176 -2.88 11.41 -4.06
N ILE A 177 -4.08 11.51 -3.52
CA ILE A 177 -4.37 11.94 -2.16
C ILE A 177 -4.69 10.71 -1.32
N VAL A 178 -3.99 10.55 -0.20
CA VAL A 178 -4.19 9.42 0.72
C VAL A 178 -4.67 9.91 2.07
N VAL A 179 -5.71 9.27 2.58
CA VAL A 179 -6.16 9.42 3.96
C VAL A 179 -5.55 8.27 4.77
N LEU A 180 -4.61 8.61 5.66
CA LEU A 180 -3.87 7.65 6.50
C LEU A 180 -4.21 7.86 7.97
N PRO A 181 -5.07 7.01 8.56
CA PRO A 181 -5.24 6.96 10.01
C PRO A 181 -3.90 6.73 10.74
N ALA A 182 -3.59 7.55 11.74
CA ALA A 182 -2.36 7.47 12.54
C ALA A 182 -2.17 6.08 13.17
N LYS A 183 -3.27 5.43 13.56
CA LYS A 183 -3.27 4.06 14.10
C LYS A 183 -2.80 2.98 13.12
N GLN A 184 -2.82 3.25 11.82
CA GLN A 184 -2.32 2.37 10.76
C GLN A 184 -0.83 2.60 10.46
N ILE A 185 -0.15 3.47 11.20
CA ILE A 185 1.29 3.68 11.07
C ILE A 185 2.01 2.68 11.99
N VAL A 186 2.71 1.74 11.36
CA VAL A 186 3.56 0.72 12.00
C VAL A 186 5.01 1.13 11.93
N ALA A 187 5.89 0.47 12.69
CA ALA A 187 7.27 0.91 12.80
C ALA A 187 8.04 0.71 11.49
N ASP A 188 7.91 -0.47 10.88
CA ASP A 188 8.69 -0.88 9.72
C ASP A 188 7.97 -1.89 8.81
N MET A 189 8.65 -2.30 7.74
CA MET A 189 8.16 -3.30 6.78
C MET A 189 7.83 -4.66 7.40
N VAL A 190 8.54 -5.07 8.46
CA VAL A 190 8.30 -6.37 9.10
C VAL A 190 6.93 -6.34 9.77
N ASP A 191 6.65 -5.29 10.55
CA ASP A 191 5.34 -5.11 11.16
C ASP A 191 4.26 -4.93 10.08
N GLY A 192 4.54 -4.22 8.99
CA GLY A 192 3.61 -4.04 7.87
C GLY A 192 3.21 -5.37 7.23
N VAL A 193 4.17 -6.26 6.99
CA VAL A 193 3.91 -7.60 6.44
C VAL A 193 3.19 -8.49 7.46
N ASP A 194 3.55 -8.43 8.74
CA ASP A 194 2.88 -9.20 9.78
C ASP A 194 1.41 -8.77 9.94
N ARG A 195 1.14 -7.45 9.85
CA ARG A 195 -0.23 -6.91 9.80
C ARG A 195 -0.98 -7.34 8.54
N MET A 196 -0.35 -7.25 7.38
CA MET A 196 -0.96 -7.73 6.12
C MET A 196 -1.36 -9.20 6.23
N LEU A 197 -0.48 -10.07 6.72
CA LEU A 197 -0.78 -11.50 6.90
C LEU A 197 -1.94 -11.73 7.88
N ALA A 198 -2.04 -10.92 8.94
CA ALA A 198 -3.15 -10.98 9.88
C ALA A 198 -4.49 -10.50 9.25
N ASP A 199 -4.44 -9.46 8.41
CA ASP A 199 -5.61 -8.89 7.75
C ASP A 199 -6.06 -9.71 6.53
N THR A 200 -5.21 -10.63 6.04
CA THR A 200 -5.48 -11.47 4.87
C THR A 200 -5.41 -12.97 5.23
N PRO A 201 -6.30 -13.47 6.11
CA PRO A 201 -6.26 -14.86 6.58
C PRO A 201 -6.50 -15.88 5.45
N GLY A 202 -7.13 -15.46 4.35
CA GLY A 202 -7.34 -16.26 3.14
C GLY A 202 -6.10 -16.40 2.24
N GLY A 203 -4.98 -15.79 2.61
CA GLY A 203 -3.72 -15.81 1.87
C GLY A 203 -3.27 -14.44 1.37
N ILE A 204 -2.09 -14.41 0.77
CA ILE A 204 -1.42 -13.17 0.35
C ILE A 204 -2.26 -12.49 -0.75
N PRO A 205 -2.46 -11.16 -0.68
CA PRO A 205 -3.13 -10.41 -1.72
C PRO A 205 -2.52 -10.65 -3.10
N SER A 206 -3.37 -10.58 -4.14
CA SER A 206 -2.92 -10.73 -5.53
C SER A 206 -1.89 -9.67 -5.96
N ASN A 207 -1.86 -8.54 -5.26
CA ASN A 207 -0.96 -7.43 -5.51
C ASN A 207 -0.72 -6.65 -4.20
N ILE A 208 0.53 -6.27 -3.96
CA ILE A 208 0.96 -5.40 -2.87
C ILE A 208 1.83 -4.31 -3.52
N VAL A 209 1.58 -3.05 -3.17
CA VAL A 209 2.34 -1.90 -3.65
C VAL A 209 2.88 -1.14 -2.45
N ILE A 210 4.16 -0.80 -2.53
CA ILE A 210 4.86 0.03 -1.54
C ILE A 210 5.13 1.37 -2.23
N ILE A 211 4.47 2.43 -1.75
CA ILE A 211 4.55 3.77 -2.34
C ILE A 211 5.44 4.63 -1.46
N ASN A 212 6.65 4.94 -1.94
CA ASN A 212 7.66 5.69 -1.19
C ASN A 212 7.83 7.13 -1.71
N GLY A 213 6.73 7.81 -2.02
CA GLY A 213 6.72 9.16 -2.62
C GLY A 213 6.09 9.21 -4.01
N PRO A 214 6.09 10.39 -4.66
CA PRO A 214 5.64 10.54 -6.03
C PRO A 214 6.45 9.67 -7.01
N SER A 215 5.82 9.25 -8.09
CA SER A 215 6.47 8.46 -9.14
C SER A 215 7.63 9.24 -9.75
N LYS A 216 8.81 8.61 -9.78
CA LYS A 216 10.06 9.17 -10.28
C LYS A 216 10.75 8.11 -11.13
N THR A 217 11.24 8.50 -12.30
CA THR A 217 12.08 7.66 -13.15
C THR A 217 13.31 8.48 -13.49
N ALA A 218 14.49 7.94 -13.22
CA ALA A 218 15.73 8.51 -13.71
C ALA A 218 16.10 7.81 -15.02
N ASP A 219 16.51 8.57 -16.03
CA ASP A 219 17.18 7.99 -17.18
C ASP A 219 18.60 7.48 -16.79
N ILE A 220 19.27 6.80 -17.72
CA ILE A 220 20.64 6.30 -17.48
C ILE A 220 21.66 7.43 -17.26
N GLU A 221 21.30 8.66 -17.63
CA GLU A 221 22.09 9.88 -17.45
C GLU A 221 21.79 10.58 -16.10
N MET A 222 20.97 9.94 -15.25
CA MET A 222 20.52 10.44 -13.94
C MET A 222 19.62 11.68 -13.98
N ASN A 223 19.00 11.98 -15.12
CA ASN A 223 17.98 13.01 -15.18
C ASN A 223 16.68 12.49 -14.57
N LEU A 224 16.29 13.07 -13.44
CA LEU A 224 15.07 12.69 -12.73
C LEU A 224 13.83 13.28 -13.42
N VAL A 225 12.99 12.42 -13.99
CA VAL A 225 11.67 12.78 -14.52
C VAL A 225 10.60 12.29 -13.55
N THR A 226 9.65 13.14 -13.20
CA THR A 226 8.55 12.80 -12.28
C THR A 226 7.26 12.51 -13.04
N GLY A 227 6.53 11.46 -12.62
CA GLY A 227 5.19 11.17 -13.09
C GLY A 227 5.08 10.47 -14.46
N VAL A 228 6.11 9.77 -14.93
CA VAL A 228 6.08 9.07 -16.23
C VAL A 228 5.18 7.82 -16.19
N HIS A 229 5.25 7.06 -15.09
CA HIS A 229 4.58 5.76 -14.94
C HIS A 229 3.64 5.69 -13.72
N GLY A 230 3.44 6.81 -13.02
CA GLY A 230 2.43 6.90 -11.96
C GLY A 230 2.26 8.30 -11.38
N PRO A 231 1.66 8.44 -10.18
CA PRO A 231 1.26 9.75 -9.67
C PRO A 231 2.44 10.73 -9.62
N LYS A 232 2.27 11.88 -10.26
CA LYS A 232 3.25 12.97 -10.26
C LYS A 232 3.29 13.68 -8.90
N TYR A 233 2.17 13.67 -8.19
CA TYR A 233 2.01 14.28 -6.88
C TYR A 233 1.42 13.26 -5.91
N LEU A 234 2.04 13.16 -4.74
CA LEU A 234 1.51 12.37 -3.62
C LEU A 234 1.24 13.33 -2.45
N CYS A 235 -0.01 13.39 -2.01
CA CYS A 235 -0.44 14.17 -0.86
C CYS A 235 -1.04 13.23 0.19
N VAL A 236 -0.69 13.38 1.46
CA VAL A 236 -1.17 12.49 2.52
C VAL A 236 -1.68 13.28 3.71
N ALA A 237 -2.94 13.03 4.09
CA ALA A 237 -3.53 13.51 5.32
C ALA A 237 -3.43 12.43 6.40
N VAL A 238 -2.63 12.67 7.43
CA VAL A 238 -2.49 11.77 8.58
C VAL A 238 -3.56 12.11 9.61
N VAL A 239 -4.55 11.22 9.79
CA VAL A 239 -5.74 11.46 10.62
C VAL A 239 -5.57 10.83 12.01
N ASN A 240 -5.60 11.65 13.07
CA ASN A 240 -5.57 11.19 14.46
C ASN A 240 -6.96 10.82 15.00
#